data_AF-A0A9D2SVW1-F1
#
_entry.id   AF-A0A9D2SVW1-F1
#
_cell.length_a   1.000
_cell.length_b   1.000
_cell.length_c   1.000
_cell.angle_alpha   90.00
_cell.angle_beta   90.00
_cell.angle_gamma   90.00
#
_symmetry.space_group_name_H-M   'P 1'
#
loop_
_entity.id
_entity.type
_entity.pdbx_description
1 polymer ?
#
loop_
_entity_poly.entity_id
_entity_poly.type
_entity_poly.pdbx_seq_one_letter_code
_entity_poly.pdbx_strand_id
1 'polypeptide(L)'
;MIVDEEYVKAEAENIMKSFLRMDSIVDRYIQILNTVPMTAIQDGEMSEALMVYTVFARKLQGNLDEIGNSIGKLLENYLADVDEADQYLF
;
A
#
# COMPACT_ATOMS: atom_id res chain seq x y z
N MET A 1 -7.75 3.54 31.52
CA MET A 1 -6.55 3.71 30.70
C MET A 1 -6.99 4.63 29.58
N ILE A 2 -6.57 5.89 29.58
CA ILE A 2 -6.96 6.83 28.53
C ILE A 2 -6.08 6.46 27.33
N VAL A 3 -6.68 5.87 26.31
CA VAL A 3 -6.00 5.69 25.02
C VAL A 3 -5.73 7.09 24.48
N ASP A 4 -4.49 7.39 24.15
CA ASP A 4 -4.13 8.64 23.48
C ASP A 4 -4.60 8.55 22.02
N GLU A 5 -5.84 8.94 21.78
CA GLU A 5 -6.44 8.93 20.45
C GLU A 5 -5.64 9.72 19.43
N GLU A 6 -5.03 10.84 19.85
CA GLU A 6 -4.27 11.70 18.96
C GLU A 6 -3.01 10.99 18.48
N TYR A 7 -2.34 10.26 19.38
CA TYR A 7 -1.24 9.36 19.02
C TYR A 7 -1.68 8.24 18.06
N VAL A 8 -2.81 7.57 18.34
CA VAL A 8 -3.30 6.49 17.46
C VAL A 8 -3.69 7.02 16.07
N LYS A 9 -4.33 8.19 16.00
CA LYS A 9 -4.65 8.88 14.73
C LYS A 9 -3.39 9.27 13.96
N ALA A 10 -2.35 9.77 14.64
CA ALA A 10 -1.09 10.12 14.00
C ALA A 10 -0.35 8.89 13.43
N GLU A 11 -0.32 7.77 14.18
CA GLU A 11 0.31 6.53 13.71
C GLU A 11 -0.48 5.89 12.56
N ALA A 12 -1.81 5.93 12.61
CA ALA A 12 -2.70 5.54 11.51
C ALA A 12 -2.35 6.28 10.20
N GLU A 13 -2.24 7.61 10.27
CA GLU A 13 -1.85 8.43 9.12
C GLU A 13 -0.44 8.09 8.61
N ASN A 14 0.51 7.86 9.51
CA ASN A 14 1.89 7.51 9.15
C ASN A 14 1.95 6.17 8.41
N ILE A 15 1.17 5.19 8.85
CA ILE A 15 1.03 3.89 8.19
C ILE A 15 0.43 4.07 6.79
N MET A 16 -0.69 4.81 6.64
CA MET A 16 -1.29 5.10 5.33
C MET A 16 -0.34 5.84 4.39
N LYS A 17 0.39 6.84 4.88
CA LYS A 17 1.43 7.55 4.09
C LYS A 17 2.54 6.60 3.63
N SER A 18 2.90 5.61 4.44
CA SER A 18 3.92 4.61 4.09
C SER A 18 3.43 3.67 2.99
N PHE A 19 2.18 3.23 3.03
CA PHE A 19 1.57 2.42 1.97
C PHE A 19 1.48 3.19 0.64
N LEU A 20 1.05 4.45 0.67
CA LEU A 20 1.02 5.30 -0.54
C LEU A 20 2.42 5.48 -1.16
N ARG A 21 3.46 5.62 -0.33
CA ARG A 21 4.84 5.65 -0.85
C ARG A 21 5.25 4.33 -1.48
N MET A 22 4.94 3.21 -0.84
CA MET A 22 5.25 1.88 -1.39
C MET A 22 4.59 1.66 -2.74
N ASP A 23 3.31 2.02 -2.87
CA ASP A 23 2.58 1.95 -4.13
C ASP A 23 3.27 2.77 -5.23
N SER A 24 3.63 4.03 -4.94
CA SER A 24 4.35 4.90 -5.90
C SER A 24 5.72 4.35 -6.34
N ILE A 25 6.41 3.60 -5.47
CA ILE A 25 7.69 2.97 -5.79
C ILE A 25 7.47 1.77 -6.71
N VAL A 26 6.43 0.97 -6.45
CA VAL A 26 6.05 -0.17 -7.29
C VAL A 26 5.63 0.31 -8.68
N ASP A 27 4.85 1.40 -8.76
CA ASP A 27 4.48 2.05 -10.03
C ASP A 27 5.70 2.46 -10.85
N ARG A 28 6.66 3.15 -10.22
CA ARG A 28 7.93 3.52 -10.88
C ARG A 28 8.71 2.31 -11.34
N TYR A 29 8.75 1.26 -10.53
CA TYR A 29 9.44 0.03 -10.88
C TYR A 29 8.79 -0.65 -12.11
N ILE A 30 7.46 -0.70 -12.17
CA ILE A 30 6.70 -1.20 -13.32
C ILE A 30 6.98 -0.34 -14.57
N GLN A 31 7.02 0.99 -14.44
CA GLN A 31 7.35 1.87 -15.56
C GLN A 31 8.74 1.57 -16.11
N ILE A 32 9.75 1.48 -15.25
CA ILE A 32 11.12 1.14 -15.66
C ILE A 32 11.13 -0.21 -16.39
N LEU A 33 10.51 -1.24 -15.81
CA LEU A 33 10.43 -2.58 -16.41
C LEU A 33 9.74 -2.59 -17.78
N ASN A 34 8.73 -1.75 -18.00
CA ASN A 34 8.09 -1.62 -19.31
C ASN A 34 8.93 -0.82 -20.32
N THR A 35 9.78 0.08 -19.85
CA THR A 35 10.60 0.93 -20.73
C THR A 35 11.86 0.20 -21.24
N VAL A 36 12.42 -0.72 -20.45
CA VAL A 36 13.59 -1.54 -20.83
C VAL A 36 13.37 -2.31 -22.15
N PRO A 37 12.28 -3.11 -22.33
CA PRO A 37 12.06 -3.85 -23.57
C PRO A 37 11.65 -2.95 -24.76
N MET A 38 11.16 -1.72 -24.53
CA MET A 38 10.87 -0.76 -25.61
C MET A 38 12.13 -0.03 -26.13
N THR A 39 13.19 0.04 -25.32
CA THR A 39 14.42 0.79 -25.63
C THR A 39 15.61 -0.12 -25.98
N ALA A 40 15.58 -1.38 -25.55
CA ALA A 40 16.54 -2.40 -25.91
C ALA A 40 15.90 -3.38 -26.92
N ILE A 41 16.56 -3.63 -28.05
CA ILE A 41 16.18 -4.70 -28.97
C ILE A 41 16.28 -6.03 -28.20
N GLN A 42 15.16 -6.62 -27.80
CA GLN A 42 15.15 -7.86 -27.02
C GLN A 42 14.02 -8.78 -27.49
N ASP A 43 14.34 -9.60 -28.50
CA ASP A 43 13.69 -10.90 -28.70
C ASP A 43 14.47 -11.95 -27.87
N GLY A 44 13.77 -12.92 -27.28
CA GLY A 44 14.35 -14.02 -26.50
C GLY A 44 14.08 -13.97 -24.99
N GLU A 45 14.72 -14.87 -24.23
CA GLU A 45 14.42 -15.15 -22.81
C GLU A 45 14.45 -13.93 -21.88
N MET A 46 15.23 -12.89 -22.20
CA MET A 46 15.30 -11.68 -21.38
C MET A 46 14.02 -10.83 -21.48
N SER A 47 13.37 -10.82 -22.63
CA SER A 47 12.09 -10.15 -22.86
C SER A 47 10.96 -10.85 -22.10
N GLU A 48 10.96 -12.19 -22.13
CA GLU A 48 10.01 -13.01 -21.36
C GLU A 48 10.21 -12.82 -19.85
N ALA A 49 11.45 -12.80 -19.38
CA ALA A 49 11.76 -12.54 -17.97
C ALA A 49 11.26 -11.16 -17.52
N LEU A 50 11.50 -10.10 -18.31
CA LEU A 50 11.01 -8.74 -18.03
C LEU A 50 9.47 -8.68 -17.95
N MET A 51 8.77 -9.41 -18.84
CA MET A 51 7.32 -9.50 -18.82
C MET A 51 6.81 -10.19 -17.54
N VAL A 52 7.46 -11.28 -17.13
CA VAL A 52 7.16 -11.99 -15.87
C VAL A 52 7.40 -11.09 -14.65
N TYR A 53 8.52 -10.37 -14.61
CA TYR A 53 8.81 -9.41 -13.54
C TYR A 53 7.76 -8.31 -13.46
N THR A 54 7.29 -7.80 -14.60
CA THR A 54 6.22 -6.80 -14.66
C THR A 54 4.91 -7.34 -14.08
N VAL A 55 4.57 -8.59 -14.37
CA VAL A 55 3.37 -9.25 -13.80
C VAL A 55 3.49 -9.39 -12.28
N PHE A 56 4.65 -9.81 -11.76
CA PHE A 56 4.86 -9.91 -10.31
C PHE A 56 4.82 -8.54 -9.62
N ALA A 57 5.39 -7.50 -10.24
CA ALA A 57 5.33 -6.15 -9.72
C ALA A 57 3.88 -5.63 -9.64
N ARG A 58 3.06 -5.88 -10.66
CA ARG A 58 1.62 -5.57 -10.64
C ARG A 58 0.86 -6.33 -9.54
N LYS A 59 1.19 -7.60 -9.32
CA LYS A 59 0.60 -8.38 -8.21
C LYS A 59 0.98 -7.80 -6.85
N LEU A 60 2.24 -7.38 -6.69
CA LEU A 60 2.70 -6.73 -5.47
C LEU A 60 1.93 -5.43 -5.22
N GLN A 61 1.66 -4.65 -6.27
CA GLN A 61 0.84 -3.44 -6.19
C GLN A 61 -0.57 -3.74 -5.65
N GLY A 62 -1.28 -4.70 -6.26
CA GLY A 62 -2.61 -5.08 -5.81
C GLY A 62 -2.63 -5.57 -4.35
N ASN A 63 -1.61 -6.32 -3.92
CA ASN A 63 -1.50 -6.73 -2.53
C ASN A 63 -1.29 -5.55 -1.57
N LEU A 64 -0.52 -4.53 -1.97
CA LEU A 64 -0.32 -3.33 -1.15
C LEU A 64 -1.62 -2.53 -1.01
N ASP A 65 -2.41 -2.43 -2.07
CA ASP A 65 -3.73 -1.80 -2.04
C ASP A 65 -4.70 -2.55 -1.11
N GLU A 66 -4.73 -3.88 -1.19
CA GLU A 66 -5.56 -4.70 -0.30
C GLU A 66 -5.18 -4.55 1.16
N ILE A 67 -3.87 -4.55 1.47
CA ILE A 67 -3.38 -4.37 2.83
C ILE A 67 -3.70 -2.96 3.32
N GLY A 68 -3.44 -1.93 2.51
CA GLY A 68 -3.74 -0.54 2.85
C GLY A 68 -5.23 -0.32 3.15
N ASN A 69 -6.11 -0.87 2.31
CA ASN A 69 -7.56 -0.82 2.52
C ASN A 69 -8.00 -1.59 3.77
N SER A 70 -7.40 -2.75 4.04
CA SER A 70 -7.73 -3.57 5.22
C SER A 70 -7.32 -2.86 6.51
N ILE A 71 -6.12 -2.27 6.53
CA ILE A 71 -5.63 -1.49 7.67
C ILE A 71 -6.47 -0.22 7.87
N GLY A 72 -6.80 0.49 6.78
CA GLY A 72 -7.68 1.67 6.84
C GLY A 72 -9.02 1.36 7.51
N LYS A 73 -9.69 0.28 7.08
CA LYS A 73 -10.96 -0.17 7.69
C LYS A 73 -10.80 -0.56 9.16
N LEU A 74 -9.69 -1.22 9.51
CA LEU A 74 -9.44 -1.65 10.88
C LEU A 74 -9.24 -0.45 11.81
N LEU A 75 -8.54 0.58 11.32
CA LEU A 75 -8.35 1.85 12.04
C LEU A 75 -9.65 2.65 12.15
N GLU A 76 -10.43 2.74 11.08
CA GLU A 76 -11.76 3.38 11.11
C GLU A 76 -12.68 2.72 12.15
N ASN A 77 -12.73 1.38 12.16
CA ASN A 77 -13.54 0.63 13.12
C ASN A 77 -13.02 0.83 14.56
N TYR A 78 -11.71 0.80 14.77
CA TYR A 78 -11.14 1.01 16.10
C TYR A 78 -11.48 2.41 16.64
N LEU A 79 -11.39 3.45 15.80
CA LEU A 79 -11.77 4.80 16.19
C LEU A 79 -13.27 4.90 16.52
N ALA A 80 -14.13 4.24 15.74
CA ALA A 80 -15.56 4.20 16.02
C ALA A 80 -15.88 3.49 17.36
N ASP A 81 -15.20 2.39 17.66
CA ASP A 81 -15.36 1.66 18.93
C ASP A 81 -14.92 2.52 20.15
N VAL A 82 -13.87 3.32 19.99
CA VAL A 82 -13.41 4.27 21.02
C VAL A 82 -14.43 5.40 21.20
N ASP A 83 -14.89 6.02 20.11
CA ASP A 83 -15.92 7.06 20.15
C ASP A 83 -17.22 6.55 20.81
N GLU A 84 -17.63 5.31 20.54
CA GLU A 84 -18.79 4.68 21.19
C GLU A 84 -18.55 4.44 22.68
N ALA A 85 -17.38 3.93 23.06
CA ALA A 85 -17.04 3.68 24.46
C ALA A 85 -17.00 4.99 25.28
N ASP A 86 -16.52 6.08 24.69
CA ASP A 86 -16.46 7.40 25.32
C ASP A 86 -17.86 8.01 25.56
N GLN A 87 -18.88 7.65 24.77
CA GLN A 87 -20.27 8.04 25.03
C GLN A 87 -20.84 7.48 26.34
N TYR A 88 -20.24 6.43 26.90
CA TYR A 88 -20.65 5.86 28.19
C TYR A 88 -19.85 6.42 29.38
N LEU A 89 -18.83 7.25 29.11
CA LEU A 89 -17.98 7.91 30.11
C LEU A 89 -18.43 9.35 30.41
N PHE A 90 -19.40 9.90 29.67
CA PHE A 90 -19.99 11.23 29.87
C PHE A 90 -21.51 11.18 30.10
#